data_AF-A0A068UVV7-F1
#
_entry.id   AF-A0A068UVV7-F1
#
_cell.length_a   1.000
_cell.length_b   1.000
_cell.length_c   1.000
_cell.angle_alpha   90.00
_cell.angle_beta   90.00
_cell.angle_gamma   90.00
#
_symmetry.space_group_name_H-M   'P 1'
#
loop_
_entity.id
_entity.type
_entity.pdbx_description
1 polymer ?
#
loop_
_entity_poly.entity_id
_entity_poly.type
_entity_poly.pdbx_seq_one_letter_code
_entity_poly.pdbx_strand_id
1 'polypeptide(L)'
;MKQTQRGRDTDKPEIIPGEEGVVEVARHPDAVSVVTGIVGCAGLKPTVAAIEAGKDICLANKETLIAGGPFVLPLAHKHQVKILPADSEHSAIFQCIQGLPEDTEQPFFFLLNSAKFTSKAFHINLGSHIFLLRIFVVSFLTDHSHAWNNEKTPPPVFSLSFCLCLKFKIDKVADALKHPNWNMGKKITVDSISIFSLQGLEVIEAHYLFGADYDNIEIVIHPQSIIHSMVETQV
;
A
#
# COMPACT_ATOMS: atom_id res chain seq x y z
N MET A 1 -2.60 44.36 2.24
CA MET A 1 -2.30 45.13 1.02
C MET A 1 -1.84 44.16 -0.05
N LYS A 2 -2.55 44.04 -1.17
CA LYS A 2 -2.10 43.28 -2.36
C LYS A 2 -1.04 44.12 -3.07
N GLN A 3 0.17 43.60 -3.28
CA GLN A 3 1.10 44.15 -4.26
C GLN A 3 1.26 43.15 -5.39
N THR A 4 0.64 43.52 -6.51
CA THR A 4 0.76 42.90 -7.82
C THR A 4 2.10 43.32 -8.42
N GLN A 5 3.10 42.44 -8.43
CA GLN A 5 4.28 42.61 -9.27
C GLN A 5 4.14 41.70 -10.49
N ARG A 6 3.70 42.27 -11.62
CA ARG A 6 3.75 41.63 -12.93
C ARG A 6 5.07 42.00 -13.62
N GLY A 7 5.89 40.98 -13.91
CA GLY A 7 6.95 41.06 -14.93
C GLY A 7 8.27 40.39 -14.53
N ARG A 8 8.55 39.22 -15.14
CA ARG A 8 9.81 38.43 -15.13
C ARG A 8 10.14 37.52 -13.94
N ASP A 9 9.15 36.94 -13.26
CA ASP A 9 9.39 35.96 -12.18
C ASP A 9 8.46 34.72 -12.23
N THR A 10 8.01 34.34 -13.44
CA THR A 10 6.94 33.35 -13.64
C THR A 10 7.34 31.87 -13.55
N ASP A 11 8.64 31.57 -13.38
CA ASP A 11 9.16 30.18 -13.38
C ASP A 11 9.58 29.67 -12.00
N LYS A 12 9.32 30.44 -10.93
CA LYS A 12 9.66 29.99 -9.57
C LYS A 12 8.53 29.15 -9.00
N PRO A 13 8.81 27.94 -8.47
CA PRO A 13 7.80 27.14 -7.80
C PRO A 13 7.33 27.85 -6.52
N GLU A 14 6.03 27.83 -6.27
CA GLU A 14 5.47 28.25 -4.99
C GLU A 14 5.81 27.20 -3.93
N ILE A 15 6.38 27.64 -2.80
CA ILE A 15 6.78 26.75 -1.71
C ILE A 15 5.77 26.91 -0.57
N ILE A 16 4.99 25.87 -0.35
CA ILE A 16 4.02 25.80 0.75
C ILE A 16 4.49 24.70 1.72
N PRO A 17 4.98 25.06 2.92
CA PRO A 17 5.45 24.08 3.90
C PRO A 17 4.30 23.44 4.69
N GLY A 18 4.55 22.27 5.27
CA GLY A 18 3.64 21.60 6.21
C GLY A 18 2.55 20.75 5.56
N GLU A 19 1.61 20.25 6.38
CA GLU A 19 0.52 19.37 5.92
C GLU A 19 -0.39 20.06 4.89
N GLU A 20 -0.58 21.37 5.04
CA GLU A 20 -1.39 22.19 4.14
C GLU A 20 -0.82 22.19 2.71
N GLY A 21 0.49 22.30 2.57
CA GLY A 21 1.16 22.23 1.27
C GLY A 21 0.99 20.88 0.58
N VAL A 22 0.99 19.78 1.34
CA VAL A 22 0.75 18.44 0.80
C VAL A 22 -0.67 18.30 0.25
N VAL A 23 -1.65 18.86 0.95
CA VAL A 23 -3.05 18.86 0.52
C VAL A 23 -3.26 19.76 -0.70
N GLU A 24 -2.63 20.94 -0.72
CA GLU A 24 -2.72 21.88 -1.84
C GLU A 24 -2.12 21.28 -3.12
N VAL A 25 -0.94 20.67 -3.02
CA VAL A 25 -0.30 19.98 -4.15
C VAL A 25 -1.17 18.82 -4.66
N ALA A 26 -1.81 18.07 -3.76
CA ALA A 26 -2.73 17.00 -4.14
C ALA A 26 -4.00 17.49 -4.86
N ARG A 27 -4.39 18.76 -4.65
CA ARG A 27 -5.56 19.39 -5.29
C ARG A 27 -5.22 20.30 -6.46
N HIS A 28 -3.95 20.36 -6.86
CA HIS A 28 -3.47 21.33 -7.84
C HIS A 28 -4.35 21.30 -9.12
N PRO A 29 -4.83 22.46 -9.60
CA PRO A 29 -5.82 22.52 -10.68
C PRO A 29 -5.33 21.86 -11.96
N ASP A 30 -4.04 22.03 -12.29
CA ASP A 30 -3.42 21.49 -13.50
C ASP A 30 -3.10 19.99 -13.44
N ALA A 31 -3.11 19.38 -12.24
CA ALA A 31 -2.87 17.95 -12.11
C ALA A 31 -4.10 17.17 -12.61
N VAL A 32 -3.89 16.08 -13.34
CA VAL A 32 -4.99 15.17 -13.73
C VAL A 32 -5.04 13.96 -12.79
N SER A 33 -3.88 13.53 -12.31
CA SER A 33 -3.72 12.38 -11.43
C SER A 33 -2.73 12.68 -10.31
N VAL A 34 -2.86 11.98 -9.19
CA VAL A 34 -2.02 12.12 -8.00
C VAL A 34 -1.43 10.77 -7.62
N VAL A 35 -0.11 10.71 -7.47
CA VAL A 35 0.60 9.50 -7.02
C VAL A 35 0.80 9.56 -5.51
N THR A 36 0.30 8.57 -4.78
CA THR A 36 0.35 8.55 -3.30
C THR A 36 1.63 7.91 -2.79
N GLY A 37 2.71 8.70 -2.65
CA GLY A 37 4.01 8.22 -2.16
C GLY A 37 4.27 8.42 -0.65
N ILE A 38 3.34 9.02 0.09
CA ILE A 38 3.50 9.27 1.53
C ILE A 38 3.32 7.96 2.27
N VAL A 39 4.21 7.62 3.20
CA VAL A 39 4.17 6.34 3.93
C VAL A 39 3.13 6.38 5.06
N GLY A 40 2.38 5.27 5.25
CA GLY A 40 1.43 5.11 6.36
C GLY A 40 0.16 5.98 6.25
N CYS A 41 -0.58 6.12 7.35
CA CYS A 41 -1.89 6.80 7.34
C CYS A 41 -1.84 8.32 7.09
N ALA A 42 -0.65 8.93 7.11
CA ALA A 42 -0.48 10.35 6.80
C ALA A 42 -0.91 10.68 5.35
N GLY A 43 -0.87 9.70 4.45
CA GLY A 43 -1.35 9.85 3.06
C GLY A 43 -2.87 9.97 2.91
N LEU A 44 -3.66 9.70 3.95
CA LEU A 44 -5.12 9.66 3.84
C LEU A 44 -5.72 11.04 3.58
N LYS A 45 -5.33 12.06 4.35
CA LYS A 45 -5.79 13.45 4.18
C LYS A 45 -5.58 13.97 2.74
N PRO A 46 -4.35 13.91 2.17
CA PRO A 46 -4.14 14.38 0.80
C PRO A 46 -4.83 13.51 -0.25
N THR A 47 -5.01 12.21 0.00
CA THR A 47 -5.75 11.32 -0.92
C THR A 47 -7.23 11.71 -1.00
N VAL A 48 -7.89 11.91 0.15
CA VAL A 48 -9.27 12.40 0.21
C VAL A 48 -9.40 13.75 -0.50
N ALA A 49 -8.44 14.64 -0.25
CA ALA A 49 -8.39 15.94 -0.89
C ALA A 49 -8.30 15.87 -2.43
N ALA A 50 -7.46 14.99 -2.96
CA ALA A 50 -7.34 14.75 -4.40
C ALA A 50 -8.63 14.17 -5.02
N ILE A 51 -9.28 13.24 -4.32
CA ILE A 51 -10.55 12.64 -4.77
C ILE A 51 -11.65 13.70 -4.83
N GLU A 52 -11.76 14.55 -3.82
CA GLU A 52 -12.74 15.65 -3.81
C GLU A 52 -12.52 16.65 -4.95
N ALA A 53 -11.27 16.82 -5.38
CA ALA A 53 -10.88 17.63 -6.54
C ALA A 53 -11.06 16.90 -7.89
N GLY A 54 -11.56 15.66 -7.88
CA GLY A 54 -11.83 14.88 -9.09
C GLY A 54 -10.58 14.35 -9.79
N LYS A 55 -9.48 14.15 -9.05
CA LYS A 55 -8.20 13.68 -9.61
C LYS A 55 -8.08 12.17 -9.50
N ASP A 56 -7.62 11.52 -10.57
CA ASP A 56 -7.34 10.07 -10.55
C ASP A 56 -6.20 9.76 -9.57
N ILE A 57 -6.33 8.68 -8.80
CA ILE A 57 -5.39 8.32 -7.74
C ILE A 57 -4.55 7.14 -8.19
N CYS A 58 -3.24 7.34 -8.32
CA CYS A 58 -2.27 6.25 -8.46
C CYS A 58 -1.84 5.83 -7.04
N LEU A 59 -2.45 4.77 -6.52
CA LEU A 59 -2.28 4.31 -5.16
C LEU A 59 -0.98 3.50 -5.00
N ALA A 60 0.06 4.11 -4.42
CA ALA A 60 1.30 3.40 -4.05
C ALA A 60 1.39 3.13 -2.54
N ASN A 61 0.60 3.84 -1.73
CA ASN A 61 0.47 3.62 -0.30
C ASN A 61 -0.74 2.73 0.02
N LYS A 62 -0.46 1.45 0.29
CA LYS A 62 -1.47 0.45 0.67
C LYS A 62 -2.14 0.74 2.01
N GLU A 63 -1.42 1.33 2.96
CA GLU A 63 -1.95 1.64 4.30
C GLU A 63 -3.11 2.63 4.27
N THR A 64 -3.11 3.58 3.33
CA THR A 64 -4.21 4.54 3.14
C THR A 64 -5.52 3.82 2.79
N LEU A 65 -5.46 2.83 1.90
CA LEU A 65 -6.64 2.05 1.51
C LEU A 65 -7.04 1.06 2.60
N ILE A 66 -6.09 0.50 3.35
CA ILE A 66 -6.41 -0.47 4.39
C ILE A 66 -7.08 0.21 5.60
N ALA A 67 -6.57 1.37 6.01
CA ALA A 67 -7.14 2.13 7.11
C ALA A 67 -8.41 2.90 6.72
N GLY A 68 -8.49 3.39 5.48
CA GLY A 68 -9.54 4.27 5.00
C GLY A 68 -10.51 3.67 3.98
N GLY A 69 -10.33 2.42 3.55
CA GLY A 69 -11.03 1.80 2.42
C GLY A 69 -12.56 1.98 2.42
N PRO A 70 -13.26 1.68 3.53
CA PRO A 70 -14.72 1.86 3.62
C PRO A 70 -15.20 3.30 3.44
N PHE A 71 -14.31 4.30 3.57
CA PHE A 71 -14.60 5.71 3.36
C PHE A 71 -14.07 6.21 2.00
N VAL A 72 -12.86 5.82 1.62
CA VAL A 72 -12.17 6.25 0.40
C VAL A 72 -12.86 5.69 -0.85
N LEU A 73 -13.27 4.41 -0.84
CA LEU A 73 -13.90 3.79 -2.02
C LEU A 73 -15.25 4.44 -2.35
N PRO A 74 -16.21 4.59 -1.41
CA PRO A 74 -17.47 5.28 -1.73
C PRO A 74 -17.26 6.74 -2.17
N LEU A 75 -16.25 7.41 -1.60
CA LEU A 75 -15.90 8.78 -2.00
C LEU A 75 -15.38 8.82 -3.45
N ALA A 76 -14.50 7.90 -3.83
CA ALA A 76 -14.00 7.79 -5.20
C ALA A 76 -15.13 7.52 -6.20
N HIS A 77 -16.06 6.60 -5.87
CA HIS A 77 -17.25 6.36 -6.69
C HIS A 77 -18.14 7.59 -6.82
N LYS A 78 -18.36 8.33 -5.71
CA LYS A 78 -19.17 9.57 -5.71
C LYS A 78 -18.59 10.65 -6.62
N HIS A 79 -17.27 10.79 -6.64
CA HIS A 79 -16.56 11.78 -7.45
C HIS A 79 -16.17 11.26 -8.84
N GLN A 80 -16.53 10.02 -9.19
CA GLN A 80 -16.18 9.36 -10.46
C GLN A 80 -14.67 9.31 -10.74
N VAL A 81 -13.90 9.21 -9.66
CA VAL A 81 -12.43 9.15 -9.66
C VAL A 81 -11.98 7.69 -9.77
N LYS A 82 -10.96 7.43 -10.58
CA LYS A 82 -10.35 6.09 -10.67
C LYS A 82 -9.24 5.94 -9.65
N ILE A 83 -9.19 4.80 -8.99
CA ILE A 83 -8.06 4.37 -8.17
C ILE A 83 -7.29 3.31 -8.95
N LEU A 84 -6.05 3.63 -9.30
CA LEU A 84 -5.16 2.78 -10.07
C LEU A 84 -4.09 2.21 -9.13
N PRO A 85 -3.91 0.89 -9.03
CA PRO A 85 -2.85 0.30 -8.23
C PRO A 85 -1.48 0.63 -8.81
N ALA A 86 -0.61 1.21 -7.99
CA ALA A 86 0.80 1.41 -8.32
C ALA A 86 1.73 0.39 -7.64
N ASP A 87 1.20 -0.37 -6.68
CA ASP A 87 1.92 -1.52 -6.10
C ASP A 87 2.13 -2.62 -7.15
N SER A 88 3.25 -3.33 -7.09
CA SER A 88 3.73 -4.13 -8.22
C SER A 88 2.85 -5.36 -8.49
N GLU A 89 2.39 -5.98 -7.42
CA GLU A 89 1.54 -7.16 -7.37
C GLU A 89 0.14 -6.81 -7.91
N HIS A 90 -0.49 -5.77 -7.35
CA HIS A 90 -1.81 -5.32 -7.77
C HIS A 90 -1.79 -4.69 -9.16
N SER A 91 -0.70 -4.02 -9.56
CA SER A 91 -0.54 -3.54 -10.93
C SER A 91 -0.45 -4.68 -11.93
N ALA A 92 0.24 -5.77 -11.59
CA ALA A 92 0.27 -6.97 -12.43
C ALA A 92 -1.12 -7.63 -12.54
N ILE A 93 -1.85 -7.75 -11.43
CA ILE A 93 -3.25 -8.22 -11.43
C ILE A 93 -4.12 -7.33 -12.31
N PHE A 94 -4.04 -6.01 -12.13
CA PHE A 94 -4.83 -5.04 -12.89
C PHE A 94 -4.57 -5.17 -14.40
N GLN A 95 -3.32 -5.34 -14.81
CA GLN A 95 -2.97 -5.58 -16.22
C GLN A 95 -3.53 -6.90 -16.76
N CYS A 96 -3.57 -7.96 -15.95
CA CYS A 96 -4.18 -9.23 -16.33
C CYS A 96 -5.71 -9.12 -16.52
N ILE A 97 -6.41 -8.43 -15.60
CA ILE A 97 -7.87 -8.31 -15.64
C ILE A 97 -8.35 -7.42 -16.79
N GLN A 98 -7.57 -6.40 -17.18
CA GLN A 98 -7.94 -5.50 -18.28
C GLN A 98 -8.19 -6.21 -19.62
N GLY A 99 -7.63 -7.41 -19.81
CA GLY A 99 -7.83 -8.22 -21.01
C GLY A 99 -8.99 -9.23 -20.91
N LEU A 100 -9.66 -9.35 -19.77
CA LEU A 100 -10.73 -10.32 -19.55
C LEU A 100 -12.08 -9.78 -20.05
N PRO A 101 -12.93 -10.64 -20.64
CA PRO A 101 -14.28 -10.25 -21.02
C PRO A 101 -15.17 -10.02 -19.77
N GLU A 102 -16.15 -9.12 -19.88
CA GLU A 102 -16.98 -8.65 -18.75
C GLU A 102 -17.85 -9.75 -18.12
N ASP A 103 -18.03 -10.88 -18.81
CA ASP A 103 -18.78 -12.06 -18.37
C ASP A 103 -17.92 -13.10 -17.63
N THR A 104 -16.62 -12.84 -17.44
CA THR A 104 -15.74 -13.73 -16.70
C THR A 104 -16.16 -13.79 -15.24
N GLU A 105 -16.33 -14.99 -14.69
CA GLU A 105 -16.53 -15.16 -13.25
C GLU A 105 -15.34 -14.61 -12.47
N GLN A 106 -15.54 -14.35 -11.17
CA GLN A 106 -14.47 -13.81 -10.32
C GLN A 106 -13.22 -14.70 -10.41
N PRO A 107 -12.09 -14.16 -10.90
CA PRO A 107 -10.91 -14.96 -11.05
C PRO A 107 -10.21 -15.16 -9.70
N PHE A 108 -9.40 -16.20 -9.64
CA PHE A 108 -8.56 -16.49 -8.50
C PHE A 108 -7.23 -15.73 -8.63
N PHE A 109 -6.81 -15.06 -7.56
CA PHE A 109 -5.65 -14.18 -7.55
C PHE A 109 -4.48 -14.82 -6.82
N PHE A 110 -3.31 -14.84 -7.46
CA PHE A 110 -2.05 -15.23 -6.84
C PHE A 110 -1.17 -14.00 -6.65
N LEU A 111 -0.92 -13.63 -5.39
CA LEU A 111 0.02 -12.58 -5.02
C LEU A 111 1.41 -13.22 -4.81
N LEU A 112 2.40 -12.79 -5.61
CA LEU A 112 3.73 -13.40 -5.63
C LEU A 112 4.75 -12.54 -4.88
N ASN A 113 5.38 -13.13 -3.86
CA ASN A 113 6.31 -12.40 -2.99
C ASN A 113 7.74 -12.93 -2.98
N SER A 114 8.69 -12.00 -2.91
CA SER A 114 10.13 -12.22 -2.83
C SER A 114 10.64 -12.44 -1.40
N ALA A 115 9.96 -13.25 -0.58
CA ALA A 115 10.29 -13.35 0.84
C ALA A 115 11.77 -13.75 1.04
N LYS A 116 12.52 -12.86 1.71
CA LYS A 116 13.97 -12.95 1.96
C LYS A 116 14.47 -14.24 2.59
N PHE A 117 13.60 -14.94 3.33
CA PHE A 117 14.03 -15.97 4.29
C PHE A 117 13.29 -17.31 4.15
N THR A 118 12.59 -17.54 3.05
CA THR A 118 11.92 -18.83 2.81
C THR A 118 12.46 -19.48 1.55
N SER A 119 13.30 -20.49 1.71
CA SER A 119 13.79 -21.37 0.64
C SER A 119 12.77 -22.45 0.23
N LYS A 120 11.54 -22.39 0.76
CA LYS A 120 10.43 -23.30 0.45
C LYS A 120 9.18 -22.48 0.15
N ALA A 121 8.51 -22.82 -0.95
CA ALA A 121 7.14 -22.39 -1.19
C ALA A 121 6.25 -22.94 -0.08
N PHE A 122 5.49 -22.06 0.57
CA PHE A 122 4.47 -22.42 1.54
C PHE A 122 3.16 -21.78 1.09
N HIS A 123 2.08 -22.55 1.12
CA HIS A 123 0.72 -22.00 1.00
C HIS A 123 0.28 -21.51 2.37
N ILE A 124 -0.19 -20.26 2.44
CA ILE A 124 -0.85 -19.72 3.63
C ILE A 124 -2.31 -19.50 3.27
N ASN A 125 -3.20 -20.34 3.80
CA ASN A 125 -4.64 -20.11 3.72
C ASN A 125 -5.07 -19.22 4.89
N LEU A 126 -5.48 -17.99 4.59
CA LEU A 126 -5.80 -16.95 5.57
C LEU A 126 -7.28 -16.94 6.03
N GLY A 127 -8.14 -17.79 5.46
CA GLY A 127 -9.60 -17.68 5.54
C GLY A 127 -10.17 -17.49 6.96
N SER A 128 -9.68 -18.23 7.96
CA SER A 128 -10.22 -18.18 9.32
C SER A 128 -9.56 -17.16 10.28
N HIS A 129 -8.50 -16.45 9.86
CA HIS A 129 -7.73 -15.55 10.75
C HIS A 129 -7.74 -14.06 10.34
N ILE A 130 -8.43 -13.71 9.26
CA ILE A 130 -8.50 -12.36 8.68
C ILE A 130 -9.14 -11.32 9.60
N PHE A 131 -10.14 -11.69 10.41
CA PHE A 131 -10.79 -10.75 11.32
C PHE A 131 -9.82 -10.23 12.40
N LEU A 132 -8.98 -11.12 12.94
CA LEU A 132 -7.94 -10.75 13.91
C LEU A 132 -6.80 -9.97 13.24
N LEU A 133 -6.45 -10.31 11.99
CA LEU A 133 -5.47 -9.57 11.19
C LEU A 133 -5.91 -8.11 10.97
N ARG A 134 -7.18 -7.87 10.59
CA ARG A 134 -7.74 -6.52 10.41
C ARG A 134 -7.63 -5.67 11.69
N ILE A 135 -8.02 -6.21 12.83
CA ILE A 135 -7.97 -5.48 14.13
C ILE A 135 -6.52 -5.19 14.54
N PHE A 136 -5.63 -6.17 14.39
CA PHE A 136 -4.22 -6.03 14.76
C PHE A 136 -3.48 -5.03 13.87
N VAL A 137 -3.69 -5.08 12.56
CA VAL A 137 -3.11 -4.16 11.57
C VAL A 137 -3.57 -2.73 11.80
N VAL A 138 -4.87 -2.50 11.97
CA VAL A 138 -5.40 -1.15 12.19
C VAL A 138 -4.80 -0.54 13.46
N SER A 139 -4.67 -1.33 14.53
CA SER A 139 -4.05 -0.90 15.79
C SER A 139 -2.54 -0.60 15.62
N PHE A 140 -1.82 -1.44 14.88
CA PHE A 140 -0.39 -1.26 14.58
C PHE A 140 -0.11 -0.02 13.73
N LEU A 141 -0.96 0.27 12.74
CA LEU A 141 -0.84 1.43 11.86
C LEU A 141 -1.13 2.76 12.58
N THR A 142 -2.04 2.76 13.57
CA THR A 142 -2.32 3.94 14.39
C THR A 142 -1.18 4.27 15.37
N ASP A 143 -0.53 3.27 15.97
CA ASP A 143 0.50 3.48 17.01
C ASP A 143 1.87 3.90 16.44
N HIS A 144 2.22 3.48 15.22
CA HIS A 144 3.57 3.68 14.68
C HIS A 144 3.77 4.94 13.83
N SER A 145 2.73 5.73 13.57
CA SER A 145 2.86 7.01 12.82
C SER A 145 3.77 8.03 13.52
N HIS A 146 3.89 7.99 14.85
CA HIS A 146 4.75 8.87 15.64
C HIS A 146 6.17 8.35 15.90
N ALA A 147 6.41 7.03 15.78
CA ALA A 147 7.66 6.41 16.24
C ALA A 147 8.82 6.48 15.23
N TRP A 148 8.51 6.64 13.93
CA TRP A 148 9.51 6.51 12.87
C TRP A 148 10.26 7.80 12.51
N ASN A 149 9.86 8.94 13.07
CA ASN A 149 10.55 10.23 12.87
C ASN A 149 11.71 10.48 13.86
N ASN A 150 11.97 9.57 14.80
CA ASN A 150 13.01 9.76 15.82
C ASN A 150 13.98 8.57 15.84
N GLU A 151 15.24 8.80 15.43
CA GLU A 151 16.32 7.80 15.42
C GLU A 151 16.70 7.24 16.81
N LYS A 152 16.07 7.72 17.90
CA LYS A 152 16.46 7.41 19.29
C LYS A 152 15.47 6.55 20.06
N THR A 153 14.32 6.17 19.51
CA THR A 153 13.36 5.30 20.20
C THR A 153 13.49 3.85 19.73
N PRO A 154 13.87 2.89 20.61
CA PRO A 154 13.82 1.48 20.25
C PRO A 154 12.35 1.09 19.96
N PRO A 155 12.10 0.17 19.01
CA PRO A 155 10.74 -0.29 18.75
C PRO A 155 10.16 -0.90 20.04
N PRO A 156 8.91 -0.56 20.42
CA PRO A 156 8.28 -1.15 21.59
C PRO A 156 8.20 -2.67 21.42
N VAL A 157 8.71 -3.37 22.42
CA VAL A 157 8.68 -4.84 22.54
C VAL A 157 7.26 -5.25 22.93
N PHE A 158 6.33 -5.25 21.97
CA PHE A 158 5.02 -5.86 22.20
C PHE A 158 5.11 -7.37 21.99
N SER A 159 4.56 -8.09 22.97
CA SER A 159 4.58 -9.54 23.11
C SER A 159 4.19 -10.26 21.82
N LEU A 160 5.20 -10.90 21.21
CA LEU A 160 5.07 -11.94 20.19
C LEU A 160 4.29 -13.13 20.77
N SER A 161 2.96 -13.11 20.73
CA SER A 161 2.17 -14.34 20.95
C SER A 161 1.22 -14.68 19.81
N PHE A 162 1.07 -13.82 18.80
CA PHE A 162 0.28 -14.16 17.60
C PHE A 162 0.95 -13.76 16.27
N CYS A 163 2.21 -13.36 16.31
CA CYS A 163 3.06 -13.52 15.13
C CYS A 163 3.32 -15.02 15.04
N LEU A 164 2.84 -15.70 13.98
CA LEU A 164 3.34 -17.01 13.58
C LEU A 164 4.80 -16.79 13.16
N CYS A 165 5.63 -16.55 14.17
CA CYS A 165 7.03 -16.20 14.05
C CYS A 165 7.71 -17.49 13.64
N LEU A 166 7.94 -17.65 12.33
CA LEU A 166 9.17 -18.26 11.90
C LEU A 166 10.27 -17.63 12.78
N LYS A 167 10.92 -18.44 13.62
CA LYS A 167 11.90 -18.03 14.64
C LYS A 167 13.07 -17.29 13.96
N PHE A 168 12.89 -16.02 13.64
CA PHE A 168 13.94 -15.18 13.08
C PHE A 168 14.35 -14.16 14.14
N LYS A 169 15.55 -14.37 14.70
CA LYS A 169 16.25 -13.34 15.46
C LYS A 169 16.85 -12.37 14.44
N ILE A 170 16.27 -11.18 14.33
CA ILE A 170 16.92 -10.05 13.67
C ILE A 170 17.73 -9.35 14.75
N ASP A 171 19.04 -9.60 14.79
CA ASP A 171 19.91 -9.07 15.84
C ASP A 171 20.23 -7.57 15.66
N LYS A 172 20.09 -7.02 14.43
CA LYS A 172 20.35 -5.60 14.11
C LYS A 172 19.39 -5.06 13.04
N VAL A 173 18.91 -3.84 13.25
CA VAL A 173 18.07 -3.10 12.28
C VAL A 173 18.77 -2.96 10.91
N ALA A 174 20.10 -2.82 10.90
CA ALA A 174 20.88 -2.70 9.66
C ALA A 174 20.81 -3.95 8.76
N ASP A 175 20.60 -5.14 9.33
CA ASP A 175 20.49 -6.37 8.56
C ASP A 175 19.08 -6.57 7.99
N ALA A 176 18.07 -6.03 8.68
CA ALA A 176 16.71 -5.96 8.15
C ALA A 176 16.65 -5.17 6.84
N LEU A 177 17.39 -4.05 6.75
CA LEU A 177 17.33 -3.11 5.63
C LEU A 177 17.96 -3.58 4.31
N LYS A 178 18.64 -4.73 4.26
CA LYS A 178 19.36 -5.20 3.05
C LYS A 178 18.50 -6.11 2.17
N HIS A 179 17.54 -5.61 1.40
CA HIS A 179 16.67 -6.47 0.56
C HIS A 179 17.44 -7.06 -0.65
N PRO A 180 17.26 -8.35 -1.01
CA PRO A 180 18.04 -9.02 -2.06
C PRO A 180 17.76 -8.49 -3.45
N ASN A 181 16.51 -8.10 -3.73
CA ASN A 181 16.06 -7.77 -5.08
C ASN A 181 15.69 -6.29 -5.28
N TRP A 182 15.45 -5.53 -4.21
CA TRP A 182 14.82 -4.21 -4.28
C TRP A 182 15.55 -3.21 -3.38
N ASN A 183 15.59 -1.94 -3.79
CA ASN A 183 16.07 -0.85 -2.94
C ASN A 183 14.87 0.00 -2.49
N MET A 184 14.39 -0.22 -1.27
CA MET A 184 13.12 0.31 -0.77
C MET A 184 13.29 1.15 0.51
N GLY A 185 12.23 1.86 0.89
CA GLY A 185 12.16 2.58 2.15
C GLY A 185 12.32 1.66 3.37
N LYS A 186 12.80 2.20 4.49
CA LYS A 186 13.11 1.43 5.70
C LYS A 186 11.90 0.65 6.23
N LYS A 187 10.71 1.27 6.24
CA LYS A 187 9.46 0.67 6.73
C LYS A 187 9.06 -0.54 5.88
N ILE A 188 8.90 -0.34 4.57
CA ILE A 188 8.56 -1.40 3.61
C ILE A 188 9.58 -2.54 3.67
N THR A 189 10.87 -2.21 3.79
CA THR A 189 11.93 -3.22 3.87
C THR A 189 11.85 -4.06 5.15
N VAL A 190 11.55 -3.46 6.30
CA VAL A 190 11.33 -4.20 7.55
C VAL A 190 10.06 -5.04 7.46
N ASP A 191 8.98 -4.47 6.95
CA ASP A 191 7.68 -5.13 6.83
C ASP A 191 7.77 -6.36 5.91
N SER A 192 8.57 -6.30 4.82
CA SER A 192 8.81 -7.42 3.90
C SER A 192 9.48 -8.65 4.54
N ILE A 193 10.11 -8.52 5.72
CA ILE A 193 10.75 -9.64 6.43
C ILE A 193 9.70 -10.47 7.18
N SER A 194 8.65 -9.82 7.63
CA SER A 194 7.47 -10.44 8.23
C SER A 194 6.43 -10.64 7.15
N ILE A 195 6.34 -11.85 6.58
CA ILE A 195 5.32 -12.25 5.60
C ILE A 195 3.91 -11.79 6.03
N PHE A 196 3.63 -11.85 7.33
CA PHE A 196 2.35 -11.42 7.90
C PHE A 196 2.07 -9.92 7.76
N SER A 197 3.07 -9.06 7.86
CA SER A 197 2.91 -7.61 7.95
C SER A 197 2.85 -6.92 6.60
N LEU A 198 3.52 -7.43 5.56
CA LEU A 198 3.42 -6.84 4.21
C LEU A 198 2.36 -7.57 3.38
N GLN A 199 2.37 -8.90 3.37
CA GLN A 199 1.47 -9.66 2.53
C GLN A 199 0.03 -9.66 3.04
N GLY A 200 -0.16 -9.63 4.36
CA GLY A 200 -1.50 -9.49 4.95
C GLY A 200 -2.17 -8.17 4.55
N LEU A 201 -1.37 -7.11 4.34
CA LEU A 201 -1.86 -5.83 3.83
C LEU A 201 -2.25 -5.94 2.35
N GLU A 202 -1.44 -6.62 1.55
CA GLU A 202 -1.68 -6.80 0.11
C GLU A 202 -2.95 -7.62 -0.17
N VAL A 203 -3.25 -8.63 0.65
CA VAL A 203 -4.51 -9.38 0.56
C VAL A 203 -5.72 -8.49 0.83
N ILE A 204 -5.65 -7.62 1.85
CA ILE A 204 -6.73 -6.68 2.17
C ILE A 204 -6.90 -5.65 1.06
N GLU A 205 -5.79 -5.16 0.50
CA GLU A 205 -5.80 -4.24 -0.63
C GLU A 205 -6.41 -4.87 -1.89
N ALA A 206 -6.05 -6.12 -2.23
CA ALA A 206 -6.63 -6.83 -3.37
C ALA A 206 -8.14 -7.02 -3.23
N HIS A 207 -8.63 -7.33 -2.03
CA HIS A 207 -10.06 -7.38 -1.73
C HIS A 207 -10.75 -6.04 -1.99
N TYR A 208 -10.15 -4.93 -1.55
CA TYR A 208 -10.73 -3.60 -1.74
C TYR A 208 -10.65 -3.07 -3.18
N LEU A 209 -9.57 -3.36 -3.90
CA LEU A 209 -9.37 -2.87 -5.28
C LEU A 209 -10.16 -3.67 -6.31
N PHE A 210 -10.19 -5.00 -6.17
CA PHE A 210 -10.77 -5.90 -7.17
C PHE A 210 -12.10 -6.53 -6.74
N GLY A 211 -12.54 -6.30 -5.49
CA GLY A 211 -13.76 -6.90 -4.95
C GLY A 211 -13.64 -8.42 -4.75
N ALA A 212 -12.42 -8.95 -4.75
CA ALA A 212 -12.14 -10.38 -4.65
C ALA A 212 -12.44 -10.92 -3.25
N ASP A 213 -13.12 -12.05 -3.16
CA ASP A 213 -13.28 -12.74 -1.87
C ASP A 213 -11.93 -13.25 -1.35
N TYR A 214 -11.76 -13.24 -0.02
CA TYR A 214 -10.50 -13.66 0.61
C TYR A 214 -10.12 -15.12 0.32
N ASP A 215 -11.11 -15.98 0.08
CA ASP A 215 -10.89 -17.37 -0.28
C ASP A 215 -10.36 -17.52 -1.73
N ASN A 216 -10.52 -16.48 -2.55
CA ASN A 216 -10.03 -16.41 -3.93
C ASN A 216 -8.68 -15.70 -4.05
N ILE A 217 -7.98 -15.45 -2.93
CA ILE A 217 -6.67 -14.81 -2.91
C ILE A 217 -5.67 -15.75 -2.25
N GLU A 218 -4.64 -16.14 -3.00
CA GLU A 218 -3.55 -16.97 -2.52
C GLU A 218 -2.21 -16.24 -2.55
N ILE A 219 -1.41 -16.47 -1.51
CA ILE A 219 -0.04 -15.97 -1.41
C ILE A 219 0.91 -17.07 -1.87
N VAL A 220 1.72 -16.75 -2.88
CA VAL A 220 2.77 -17.65 -3.41
C VAL A 220 4.15 -17.02 -3.20
N ILE A 221 5.08 -17.77 -2.64
CA ILE A 221 6.46 -17.31 -2.50
C ILE A 221 7.21 -17.53 -3.82
N HIS A 222 7.67 -16.43 -4.42
CA HIS A 222 8.48 -16.41 -5.64
C HIS A 222 9.78 -15.62 -5.41
N PRO A 223 10.87 -16.29 -4.96
CA PRO A 223 12.12 -15.62 -4.57
C PRO A 223 12.78 -14.79 -5.68
N GLN A 224 12.56 -15.17 -6.94
CA GLN A 224 13.13 -14.50 -8.10
C GLN A 224 12.44 -13.17 -8.42
N SER A 225 11.20 -12.95 -7.98
CA SER A 225 10.43 -11.70 -8.21
C SER A 225 10.28 -11.31 -9.69
N ILE A 226 10.31 -12.28 -10.61
CA ILE A 226 10.16 -12.02 -12.04
C ILE A 226 8.68 -11.91 -12.40
N ILE A 227 7.88 -12.81 -11.82
CA ILE A 227 6.43 -12.76 -11.92
C ILE A 227 5.91 -12.05 -10.67
N HIS A 228 5.20 -10.94 -10.87
CA HIS A 228 4.72 -10.08 -9.79
C HIS A 228 3.36 -10.52 -9.24
N SER A 229 2.48 -11.07 -10.08
CA SER A 229 1.23 -11.72 -9.68
C SER A 229 0.68 -12.55 -10.84
N MET A 230 -0.27 -13.44 -10.55
CA MET A 230 -0.98 -14.22 -11.56
C MET A 230 -2.49 -14.19 -11.29
N VAL A 231 -3.27 -14.37 -12.36
CA VAL A 231 -4.72 -14.45 -12.32
C VAL A 231 -5.12 -15.75 -13.00
N GLU A 232 -5.90 -16.56 -12.30
CA GLU A 232 -6.48 -17.80 -12.82
C GLU A 232 -7.97 -17.58 -13.07
N THR A 233 -8.39 -17.78 -14.32
CA THR A 233 -9.79 -17.69 -14.73
C THR A 233 -10.36 -19.09 -14.89
N GLN A 234 -11.57 -19.30 -14.41
CA GLN A 234 -12.32 -20.51 -14.77
C GLN A 234 -12.84 -20.35 -16.21
N VAL A 235 -12.47 -21.30 -17.07
CA VAL A 235 -12.88 -21.35 -18.49
C VAL A 235 -14.11 -22.24 -18.63
#